data_AF-A0A6C0U4C5-F1
#
_entry.id   AF-A0A6C0U4C5-F1
#
_cell.length_a   1.000
_cell.length_b   1.000
_cell.length_c   1.000
_cell.angle_alpha   90.00
_cell.angle_beta   90.00
_cell.angle_gamma   90.00
#
_symmetry.space_group_name_H-M   'P 1'
#
loop_
_entity.id
_entity.type
_entity.pdbx_description
1 polymer ?
#
loop_
_entity_poly.entity_id
_entity_poly.type
_entity_poly.pdbx_seq_one_letter_code
_entity_poly.pdbx_strand_id
1 'polypeptide(L)'
;MNSKSKGAFGIERSRFCADTYFSGRFEHRANFNMCLFMEEVRFKHTRNVVIKAGSAKERSGLTASRMKRFKGWTKELLERIASTIHAWSKKHFPVELKEEEKNLSSLFYGETHLENIRFEKPSRVFFDGVDLAKARFLGTALGGVGFLGCNFYQPGLRRNGIFDEGWVIGLSYIDKMRLLPAVEQLNRDIRLSLEHVKSFSKANDFYVGEIDCRRRQLSFLKAYFLSIPALYKVLSDYGTSALRPCLWFFFFGCLHAAIIAKLFPLNVEIQDLGSLHQNRSFLLFDTYELSAIDHVWPQARDRLLYSLQVMTLQQGRSVYTPEVPASAAIGFLNLVFQILGPALIAVTALALRVQIRRF
;
A
#
# COMPACT_ATOMS: atom_id res chain seq x y z
N MET A 1 -27.68 9.46 26.95
CA MET A 1 -27.11 9.33 28.32
C MET A 1 -25.71 9.94 28.33
N ASN A 2 -25.43 10.94 29.15
CA ASN A 2 -24.06 11.44 29.38
C ASN A 2 -23.51 10.76 30.64
N SER A 3 -22.75 9.68 30.46
CA SER A 3 -22.17 8.91 31.56
C SER A 3 -20.64 9.03 31.50
N LYS A 4 -20.02 9.54 32.57
CA LYS A 4 -18.60 9.31 32.86
C LYS A 4 -18.52 8.06 33.75
N SER A 5 -18.43 6.87 33.17
CA SER A 5 -18.26 5.64 33.97
C SER A 5 -16.77 5.45 34.27
N LYS A 6 -16.41 5.44 35.56
CA LYS A 6 -15.06 5.06 36.03
C LYS A 6 -14.85 3.54 36.08
N GLY A 7 -15.82 2.75 35.60
CA GLY A 7 -15.77 1.29 35.49
C GLY A 7 -16.12 0.83 34.06
N ALA A 8 -15.93 -0.47 33.81
CA ALA A 8 -16.34 -1.10 32.55
C ALA A 8 -17.84 -0.86 32.30
N PHE A 9 -18.18 -0.39 31.11
CA PHE A 9 -19.55 -0.14 30.70
C PHE A 9 -20.04 -1.36 29.90
N GLY A 10 -21.13 -1.98 30.32
CA GLY A 10 -21.65 -3.17 29.65
C GLY A 10 -23.16 -3.14 29.55
N ILE A 11 -23.67 -3.22 28.33
CA ILE A 11 -25.07 -3.51 28.01
C ILE A 11 -25.05 -4.68 27.03
N GLU A 12 -25.49 -5.86 27.47
CA GLU A 12 -25.54 -7.05 26.61
C GLU A 12 -26.99 -7.45 26.34
N ARG A 13 -27.23 -8.08 25.19
CA ARG A 13 -28.52 -8.71 24.83
C ARG A 13 -29.74 -7.79 25.00
N SER A 14 -29.53 -6.49 24.87
CA SER A 14 -30.57 -5.49 25.11
C SER A 14 -31.22 -5.06 23.81
N ARG A 15 -32.51 -4.74 23.88
CA ARG A 15 -33.31 -4.27 22.74
C ARG A 15 -33.61 -2.79 22.90
N PHE A 16 -33.22 -2.00 21.91
CA PHE A 16 -33.48 -0.57 21.84
C PHE A 16 -34.54 -0.30 20.77
N CYS A 17 -35.74 0.08 21.22
CA CYS A 17 -36.91 0.31 20.37
C CYS A 17 -37.08 1.76 19.92
N ALA A 18 -36.22 2.68 20.38
CA ALA A 18 -36.27 4.10 20.08
C ALA A 18 -34.90 4.60 19.60
N ASP A 19 -34.87 5.82 19.05
CA ASP A 19 -33.62 6.46 18.63
C ASP A 19 -32.64 6.53 19.80
N THR A 20 -31.42 6.03 19.57
CA THR A 20 -30.42 5.83 20.61
C THR A 20 -29.17 6.64 20.32
N TYR A 21 -28.81 7.52 21.25
CA TYR A 21 -27.66 8.41 21.12
C TYR A 21 -26.65 8.15 22.25
N PHE A 22 -25.45 7.72 21.85
CA PHE A 22 -24.30 7.54 22.73
C PHE A 22 -23.33 8.71 22.55
N SER A 23 -23.14 9.48 23.62
CA SER A 23 -22.18 10.58 23.71
C SER A 23 -21.48 10.54 25.07
N GLY A 24 -20.23 10.98 25.12
CA GLY A 24 -19.44 11.02 26.34
C GLY A 24 -18.12 10.28 26.19
N ARG A 25 -17.62 9.73 27.30
CA ARG A 25 -16.31 9.06 27.36
C ARG A 25 -16.44 7.73 28.09
N PHE A 26 -16.13 6.64 27.40
CA PHE A 26 -15.89 5.32 28.00
C PHE A 26 -14.37 5.14 28.18
N GLU A 27 -13.89 5.35 29.40
CA GLU A 27 -12.45 5.25 29.75
C GLU A 27 -11.96 3.80 29.75
N HIS A 28 -12.84 2.87 30.11
CA HIS A 28 -12.55 1.44 30.20
C HIS A 28 -13.31 0.65 29.13
N ARG A 29 -13.29 -0.68 29.24
CA ARG A 29 -13.96 -1.59 28.32
C ARG A 29 -15.44 -1.23 28.18
N ALA A 30 -15.90 -1.12 26.93
CA ALA A 30 -17.30 -0.91 26.58
C ALA A 30 -17.85 -2.14 25.87
N ASN A 31 -19.02 -2.62 26.25
CA ASN A 31 -19.58 -3.86 25.71
C ASN A 31 -21.04 -3.66 25.32
N PHE A 32 -21.34 -3.93 24.05
CA PHE A 32 -22.68 -3.84 23.45
C PHE A 32 -23.08 -5.17 22.79
N ASN A 33 -22.45 -6.27 23.18
CA ASN A 33 -22.60 -7.55 22.50
C ASN A 33 -24.05 -8.03 22.46
N MET A 34 -24.44 -8.55 21.29
CA MET A 34 -25.79 -9.08 21.04
C MET A 34 -26.93 -8.06 21.24
N CYS A 35 -26.64 -6.76 21.21
CA CYS A 35 -27.69 -5.75 21.24
C CYS A 35 -28.45 -5.68 19.91
N LEU A 36 -29.75 -5.38 20.01
CA LEU A 36 -30.64 -5.15 18.87
C LEU A 36 -31.07 -3.68 18.87
N PHE A 37 -30.74 -2.95 17.81
CA PHE A 37 -31.19 -1.57 17.61
C PHE A 37 -32.19 -1.52 16.47
N MET A 38 -33.42 -1.08 16.80
CA MET A 38 -34.53 -1.06 15.83
C MET A 38 -34.63 0.26 15.05
N GLU A 39 -34.14 1.34 15.65
CA GLU A 39 -34.27 2.71 15.12
C GLU A 39 -32.89 3.38 14.92
N GLU A 40 -32.83 4.71 14.83
CA GLU A 40 -31.60 5.45 14.59
C GLU A 40 -30.58 5.24 15.73
N VAL A 41 -29.31 5.05 15.38
CA VAL A 41 -28.23 4.94 16.37
C VAL A 41 -27.10 5.87 16.01
N ARG A 42 -26.67 6.71 16.96
CA ARG A 42 -25.46 7.51 16.78
C ARG A 42 -24.48 7.34 17.92
N PHE A 43 -23.25 7.03 17.54
CA PHE A 43 -22.07 7.07 18.39
C PHE A 43 -21.29 8.33 18.04
N LYS A 44 -21.27 9.30 18.96
CA LYS A 44 -20.60 10.59 18.75
C LYS A 44 -19.54 10.82 19.81
N HIS A 45 -18.37 11.27 19.37
CA HIS A 45 -17.39 11.84 20.27
C HIS A 45 -17.93 13.13 20.92
N THR A 46 -17.47 13.47 22.13
CA THR A 46 -17.71 14.80 22.70
C THR A 46 -16.61 15.77 22.24
N ARG A 47 -17.00 16.94 21.73
CA ARG A 47 -16.07 18.08 21.58
C ARG A 47 -16.02 18.80 22.92
N ASN A 48 -14.89 18.73 23.62
CA ASN A 48 -14.60 19.74 24.62
C ASN A 48 -14.22 21.02 23.86
N VAL A 49 -15.17 21.96 23.72
CA VAL A 49 -14.87 23.28 23.19
C VAL A 49 -14.05 24.02 24.25
N VAL A 50 -12.72 23.91 24.18
CA VAL A 50 -11.83 24.79 24.94
C VAL A 50 -11.63 26.04 24.09
N ILE A 51 -12.37 27.10 24.41
CA ILE A 51 -12.13 28.42 23.82
C ILE A 51 -10.83 28.96 24.43
N LYS A 52 -9.71 28.83 23.72
CA LYS A 52 -8.48 29.55 24.07
C LYS A 52 -8.54 30.94 23.44
N ALA A 53 -8.84 31.93 24.28
CA ALA A 53 -8.62 33.33 23.95
C ALA A 53 -7.13 33.68 24.09
N GLY A 54 -6.53 34.21 23.02
CA GLY A 54 -5.33 35.06 23.08
C GLY A 54 -3.96 34.40 22.88
N SER A 55 -3.35 34.58 21.71
CA SER A 55 -2.40 35.68 21.45
C SER A 55 -1.48 35.32 20.29
N ALA A 56 -1.52 36.15 19.25
CA ALA A 56 -0.60 36.11 18.13
C ALA A 56 0.76 36.67 18.55
N LYS A 57 1.85 35.99 18.16
CA LYS A 57 3.16 36.64 18.07
C LYS A 57 3.98 35.99 16.95
N GLU A 58 4.12 36.72 15.85
CA GLU A 58 5.17 36.51 14.86
C GLU A 58 6.55 36.74 15.50
N ARG A 59 7.56 36.01 15.01
CA ARG A 59 8.86 36.61 14.67
C ARG A 59 9.67 35.73 13.72
N SER A 60 10.20 36.42 12.72
CA SER A 60 11.08 36.04 11.62
C SER A 60 12.54 35.84 12.07
N GLY A 61 13.35 35.18 11.22
CA GLY A 61 14.82 35.20 11.32
C GLY A 61 15.55 34.19 10.42
N LEU A 62 15.92 34.63 9.21
CA LEU A 62 17.07 34.15 8.41
C LEU A 62 18.38 34.37 9.22
N THR A 63 19.55 33.73 9.05
CA THR A 63 20.30 33.17 7.91
C THR A 63 21.58 32.54 8.51
N ALA A 64 22.20 31.55 7.87
CA ALA A 64 23.65 31.54 7.65
C ALA A 64 24.05 30.47 6.62
N SER A 65 24.94 30.87 5.73
CA SER A 65 25.36 30.20 4.51
C SER A 65 26.73 29.54 4.65
N ARG A 66 27.03 28.65 3.69
CA ARG A 66 28.32 28.49 2.97
C ARG A 66 29.09 27.17 3.20
N MET A 67 28.96 26.25 2.24
CA MET A 67 30.11 25.49 1.71
C MET A 67 29.81 25.08 0.27
N LYS A 68 30.62 25.57 -0.67
CA LYS A 68 30.41 25.52 -2.12
C LYS A 68 31.22 24.40 -2.77
N ARG A 69 30.66 23.91 -3.89
CA ARG A 69 31.33 23.40 -5.10
C ARG A 69 31.99 22.01 -5.02
N PHE A 70 31.19 21.00 -5.35
CA PHE A 70 31.48 19.91 -6.31
C PHE A 70 30.31 18.88 -6.40
N LYS A 71 29.23 19.05 -5.61
CA LYS A 71 28.06 18.15 -5.48
C LYS A 71 26.74 18.69 -6.10
N GLY A 72 26.79 19.36 -7.26
CA GLY A 72 25.60 20.05 -7.80
C GLY A 72 24.49 19.11 -8.30
N TRP A 73 24.86 18.09 -9.08
CA TRP A 73 23.86 17.30 -9.82
C TRP A 73 23.20 16.18 -8.98
N THR A 74 23.97 15.54 -8.09
CA THR A 74 23.43 14.49 -7.20
C THR A 74 22.57 15.06 -6.09
N LYS A 75 22.84 16.30 -5.64
CA LYS A 75 22.12 16.92 -4.52
C LYS A 75 20.75 17.43 -4.93
N GLU A 76 20.60 17.95 -6.14
CA GLU A 76 19.28 18.36 -6.67
C GLU A 76 18.37 17.15 -6.91
N LEU A 77 18.93 16.04 -7.40
CA LEU A 77 18.22 14.77 -7.50
C LEU A 77 17.87 14.20 -6.13
N LEU A 78 18.80 14.22 -5.17
CA LEU A 78 18.56 13.75 -3.80
C LEU A 78 17.61 14.66 -3.02
N GLU A 79 17.58 15.96 -3.25
CA GLU A 79 16.63 16.90 -2.63
C GLU A 79 15.24 16.78 -3.27
N ARG A 80 15.15 16.49 -4.58
CA ARG A 80 13.90 16.09 -5.22
C ARG A 80 13.41 14.74 -4.70
N ILE A 81 14.28 13.75 -4.55
CA ILE A 81 13.94 12.45 -3.98
C ILE A 81 13.58 12.61 -2.49
N ALA A 82 14.31 13.40 -1.71
CA ALA A 82 14.04 13.63 -0.29
C ALA A 82 12.76 14.44 -0.07
N SER A 83 12.47 15.45 -0.88
CA SER A 83 11.18 16.17 -0.83
C SER A 83 10.03 15.28 -1.29
N THR A 84 10.25 14.40 -2.27
CA THR A 84 9.27 13.40 -2.70
C THR A 84 9.05 12.34 -1.62
N ILE A 85 10.10 11.87 -0.94
CA ILE A 85 10.07 10.95 0.20
C ILE A 85 9.45 11.63 1.42
N HIS A 86 9.71 12.91 1.66
CA HIS A 86 9.14 13.67 2.77
C HIS A 86 7.66 13.99 2.50
N ALA A 87 7.28 14.32 1.27
CA ALA A 87 5.89 14.45 0.85
C ALA A 87 5.16 13.10 0.88
N TRP A 88 5.82 12.01 0.46
CA TRP A 88 5.32 10.64 0.56
C TRP A 88 5.18 10.19 2.02
N SER A 89 6.15 10.51 2.87
CA SER A 89 6.12 10.30 4.31
C SER A 89 4.98 11.07 4.95
N LYS A 90 4.80 12.36 4.65
CA LYS A 90 3.70 13.18 5.15
C LYS A 90 2.33 12.70 4.63
N LYS A 91 2.31 12.03 3.47
CA LYS A 91 1.13 11.40 2.86
C LYS A 91 0.83 10.01 3.42
N HIS A 92 1.80 9.29 3.98
CA HIS A 92 1.64 7.92 4.50
C HIS A 92 1.74 7.83 6.03
N PHE A 93 2.30 8.84 6.66
CA PHE A 93 2.29 9.12 8.09
C PHE A 93 1.62 10.49 8.25
N PRO A 94 0.28 10.53 8.40
CA PRO A 94 -0.42 11.80 8.53
C PRO A 94 0.15 12.59 9.70
N VAL A 95 0.40 13.86 9.41
CA VAL A 95 0.70 14.97 10.31
C VAL A 95 0.16 14.70 11.72
N GLU A 96 1.03 14.80 12.73
CA GLU A 96 0.61 14.90 14.13
C GLU A 96 -0.48 15.97 14.20
N LEU A 97 -1.70 15.54 14.51
CA LEU A 97 -2.84 16.43 14.72
C LEU A 97 -2.37 17.57 15.63
N LYS A 98 -2.59 18.82 15.20
CA LYS A 98 -2.33 20.00 16.04
C LYS A 98 -2.95 19.73 17.40
N GLU A 99 -2.30 20.14 18.49
CA GLU A 99 -2.74 19.81 19.86
C GLU A 99 -4.20 20.15 20.18
N GLU A 100 -4.85 20.99 19.37
CA GLU A 100 -6.27 21.30 19.45
C GLU A 100 -7.19 20.14 19.01
N GLU A 101 -6.77 19.27 18.08
CA GLU A 101 -7.46 18.03 17.72
C GLU A 101 -7.11 16.85 18.65
N LYS A 102 -6.00 16.93 19.40
CA LYS A 102 -5.70 16.00 20.52
C LYS A 102 -6.71 16.12 21.68
N ASN A 103 -7.48 17.21 21.73
CA ASN A 103 -8.55 17.41 22.73
C ASN A 103 -9.92 16.84 22.33
N LEU A 104 -10.00 16.10 21.22
CA LEU A 104 -11.18 15.30 20.89
C LEU A 104 -11.23 14.11 21.85
N SER A 105 -12.10 14.18 22.85
CA SER A 105 -12.34 13.02 23.70
C SER A 105 -13.02 11.93 22.87
N SER A 106 -12.25 10.91 22.48
CA SER A 106 -12.80 9.71 21.84
C SER A 106 -13.92 9.12 22.69
N LEU A 107 -15.01 8.65 22.06
CA LEU A 107 -16.06 7.94 22.76
C LEU A 107 -15.52 6.68 23.43
N PHE A 108 -14.60 5.97 22.76
CA PHE A 108 -13.97 4.74 23.24
C PHE A 108 -12.46 4.93 23.43
N TYR A 109 -11.96 4.73 24.65
CA TYR A 109 -10.52 4.69 24.96
C TYR A 109 -10.02 3.25 25.21
N GLY A 110 -10.90 2.40 25.75
CA GLY A 110 -10.65 0.98 25.97
C GLY A 110 -11.02 0.11 24.76
N GLU A 111 -10.94 -1.21 24.95
CA GLU A 111 -11.50 -2.17 24.00
C GLU A 111 -13.03 -2.07 23.98
N THR A 112 -13.60 -2.06 22.78
CA THR A 112 -15.04 -1.97 22.58
C THR A 112 -15.55 -3.23 21.90
N HIS A 113 -16.48 -3.92 22.53
CA HIS A 113 -17.13 -5.10 21.98
C HIS A 113 -18.43 -4.69 21.31
N LEU A 114 -18.43 -4.71 19.99
CA LEU A 114 -19.56 -4.44 19.11
C LEU A 114 -19.88 -5.71 18.30
N GLU A 115 -19.81 -6.87 18.95
CA GLU A 115 -19.94 -8.19 18.33
C GLU A 115 -21.40 -8.66 18.32
N ASN A 116 -21.81 -9.32 17.24
CA ASN A 116 -23.16 -9.86 17.06
C ASN A 116 -24.28 -8.81 17.24
N ILE A 117 -24.02 -7.54 16.90
CA ILE A 117 -25.04 -6.49 16.92
C ILE A 117 -25.90 -6.62 15.68
N ARG A 118 -27.21 -6.46 15.85
CA ARG A 118 -28.16 -6.37 14.74
C ARG A 118 -28.71 -4.95 14.63
N PHE A 119 -28.54 -4.37 13.46
CA PHE A 119 -29.15 -3.10 13.07
C PHE A 119 -30.30 -3.37 12.11
N GLU A 120 -31.53 -3.05 12.49
CA GLU A 120 -32.68 -3.18 11.57
C GLU A 120 -32.65 -2.11 10.47
N LYS A 121 -32.12 -0.92 10.78
CA LYS A 121 -31.98 0.21 9.85
C LYS A 121 -30.51 0.66 9.76
N PRO A 122 -29.61 -0.12 9.13
CA PRO A 122 -28.18 0.17 9.13
C PRO A 122 -27.83 1.53 8.50
N SER A 123 -28.61 2.01 7.52
CA SER A 123 -28.46 3.34 6.91
C SER A 123 -28.72 4.51 7.88
N ARG A 124 -29.31 4.24 9.05
CA ARG A 124 -29.52 5.20 10.13
C ARG A 124 -28.55 5.01 11.30
N VAL A 125 -27.48 4.24 11.11
CA VAL A 125 -26.44 4.03 12.12
C VAL A 125 -25.21 4.84 11.75
N PHE A 126 -24.73 5.68 12.67
CA PHE A 126 -23.59 6.56 12.42
C PHE A 126 -22.55 6.48 13.53
N PHE A 127 -21.30 6.25 13.15
CA PHE A 127 -20.12 6.49 13.95
C PHE A 127 -19.47 7.79 13.48
N ASP A 128 -19.39 8.78 14.35
CA ASP A 128 -18.92 10.12 14.02
C ASP A 128 -17.77 10.53 14.96
N GLY A 129 -16.58 10.68 14.38
CA GLY A 129 -15.31 11.01 15.05
C GLY A 129 -14.91 10.05 16.16
N VAL A 130 -15.30 8.78 16.07
CA VAL A 130 -15.04 7.77 17.08
C VAL A 130 -13.72 7.04 16.79
N ASP A 131 -12.94 6.73 17.82
CA ASP A 131 -11.82 5.80 17.69
C ASP A 131 -12.32 4.35 17.72
N LEU A 132 -12.14 3.65 16.59
CA LEU A 132 -12.53 2.26 16.38
C LEU A 132 -11.31 1.34 16.26
N ALA A 133 -10.10 1.82 16.56
CA ALA A 133 -8.88 1.03 16.49
C ALA A 133 -8.89 -0.20 17.41
N LYS A 134 -9.66 -0.18 18.50
CA LYS A 134 -9.82 -1.32 19.43
C LYS A 134 -11.25 -1.87 19.47
N ALA A 135 -12.03 -1.63 18.42
CA ALA A 135 -13.41 -2.09 18.33
C ALA A 135 -13.48 -3.45 17.62
N ARG A 136 -14.20 -4.40 18.23
CA ARG A 136 -14.50 -5.73 17.68
C ARG A 136 -15.89 -5.74 17.09
N PHE A 137 -16.02 -6.22 15.86
CA PHE A 137 -17.26 -6.21 15.08
C PHE A 137 -17.67 -7.60 14.60
N LEU A 138 -16.98 -8.65 15.04
CA LEU A 138 -17.27 -10.01 14.59
C LEU A 138 -18.77 -10.37 14.77
N GLY A 139 -19.40 -10.84 13.71
CA GLY A 139 -20.83 -11.19 13.69
C GLY A 139 -21.78 -10.00 13.54
N THR A 140 -21.29 -8.78 13.38
CA THR A 140 -22.11 -7.57 13.17
C THR A 140 -22.13 -7.20 11.68
N ALA A 141 -23.31 -7.03 11.10
CA ALA A 141 -23.45 -6.55 9.73
C ALA A 141 -23.25 -5.02 9.68
N LEU A 142 -22.20 -4.56 9.00
CA LEU A 142 -21.85 -3.14 8.92
C LEU A 142 -22.23 -2.51 7.57
N GLY A 143 -22.78 -3.30 6.65
CA GLY A 143 -23.26 -2.82 5.36
C GLY A 143 -24.29 -1.69 5.52
N GLY A 144 -23.96 -0.50 5.02
CA GLY A 144 -24.83 0.68 5.09
C GLY A 144 -24.64 1.56 6.33
N VAL A 145 -23.82 1.15 7.30
CA VAL A 145 -23.47 1.96 8.47
C VAL A 145 -22.56 3.12 8.05
N GLY A 146 -22.85 4.33 8.52
CA GLY A 146 -22.05 5.52 8.23
C GLY A 146 -20.83 5.68 9.14
N PHE A 147 -19.65 5.84 8.56
CA PHE A 147 -18.40 6.12 9.28
C PHE A 147 -17.84 7.48 8.87
N LEU A 148 -17.95 8.47 9.74
CA LEU A 148 -17.46 9.83 9.52
C LEU A 148 -16.33 10.13 10.52
N GLY A 149 -15.18 10.59 10.05
CA GLY A 149 -14.07 10.98 10.92
C GLY A 149 -13.51 9.86 11.82
N CYS A 150 -13.87 8.59 11.62
CA CYS A 150 -13.47 7.51 12.51
C CYS A 150 -12.00 7.10 12.32
N ASN A 151 -11.36 6.70 13.41
CA ASN A 151 -10.01 6.14 13.39
C ASN A 151 -10.07 4.61 13.34
N PHE A 152 -9.33 4.01 12.41
CA PHE A 152 -9.21 2.56 12.23
C PHE A 152 -7.74 2.12 12.15
N TYR A 153 -6.80 2.99 12.49
CA TYR A 153 -5.39 2.69 12.26
C TYR A 153 -4.92 1.52 13.13
N GLN A 154 -4.34 0.50 12.49
CA GLN A 154 -3.79 -0.68 13.15
C GLN A 154 -2.26 -0.69 12.98
N PRO A 155 -1.48 -0.49 14.06
CA PRO A 155 -0.02 -0.51 13.99
C PRO A 155 0.54 -1.82 13.43
N GLY A 156 -0.08 -2.95 13.80
CA GLY A 156 0.32 -4.28 13.32
C GLY A 156 0.09 -4.51 11.83
N LEU A 157 -0.85 -3.78 11.22
CA LEU A 157 -1.14 -3.86 9.78
C LEU A 157 -0.46 -2.73 8.99
N ARG A 158 0.04 -1.69 9.67
CA ARG A 158 0.59 -0.45 9.09
C ARG A 158 -0.39 0.25 8.12
N ARG A 159 -1.70 0.09 8.35
CA ARG A 159 -2.79 0.71 7.57
C ARG A 159 -4.06 0.81 8.40
N ASN A 160 -5.11 1.44 7.86
CA ASN A 160 -6.45 1.31 8.43
C ASN A 160 -6.95 -0.12 8.28
N GLY A 161 -7.51 -0.67 9.35
CA GLY A 161 -8.03 -2.04 9.37
C GLY A 161 -8.87 -2.31 10.60
N ILE A 162 -9.52 -3.46 10.59
CA ILE A 162 -10.37 -3.90 11.69
C ILE A 162 -9.50 -4.57 12.74
N PHE A 163 -9.77 -4.31 14.02
CA PHE A 163 -9.03 -4.94 15.12
C PHE A 163 -9.11 -6.48 15.06
N ASP A 164 -10.27 -7.03 14.69
CA ASP A 164 -10.48 -8.47 14.47
C ASP A 164 -9.53 -9.06 13.42
N GLU A 165 -9.12 -8.27 12.41
CA GLU A 165 -8.16 -8.73 11.40
C GLU A 165 -6.80 -9.05 12.04
N GLY A 166 -6.29 -8.14 12.86
CA GLY A 166 -5.02 -8.33 13.58
C GLY A 166 -5.09 -9.49 14.57
N TRP A 167 -6.21 -9.62 15.27
CA TRP A 167 -6.45 -10.71 16.22
C TRP A 167 -6.47 -12.09 15.55
N VAL A 168 -7.15 -12.24 14.40
CA VAL A 168 -7.24 -13.52 13.67
C VAL A 168 -5.86 -14.03 13.20
N ILE A 169 -4.88 -13.15 12.99
CA ILE A 169 -3.51 -13.56 12.59
C ILE A 169 -2.85 -14.46 13.63
N GLY A 170 -3.14 -14.25 14.92
CA GLY A 170 -2.57 -15.01 16.02
C GLY A 170 -3.20 -16.38 16.26
N LEU A 171 -4.32 -16.70 15.61
CA LEU A 171 -5.10 -17.90 15.91
C LEU A 171 -4.54 -19.18 15.24
N SER A 172 -5.08 -20.33 15.66
CA SER A 172 -4.82 -21.62 15.03
C SER A 172 -5.29 -21.65 13.57
N TYR A 173 -4.79 -22.59 12.76
CA TYR A 173 -5.19 -22.73 11.35
C TYR A 173 -6.70 -22.96 11.20
N ILE A 174 -7.29 -23.81 12.05
CA ILE A 174 -8.72 -24.14 12.00
C ILE A 174 -9.57 -22.91 12.35
N ASP A 175 -9.19 -22.19 13.41
CA ASP A 175 -9.90 -20.97 13.81
C ASP A 175 -9.80 -19.87 12.75
N LYS A 176 -8.62 -19.71 12.13
CA LYS A 176 -8.42 -18.80 10.99
C LYS A 176 -9.39 -19.12 9.86
N MET A 177 -9.46 -20.37 9.43
CA MET A 177 -10.36 -20.76 8.34
C MET A 177 -11.83 -20.52 8.67
N ARG A 178 -12.22 -20.68 9.94
CA ARG A 178 -13.59 -20.39 10.39
C ARG A 178 -13.91 -18.89 10.39
N LEU A 179 -12.95 -18.05 10.78
CA LEU A 179 -13.20 -16.62 11.08
C LEU A 179 -12.84 -15.68 9.93
N LEU A 180 -11.91 -16.05 9.06
CA LEU A 180 -11.47 -15.23 7.92
C LEU A 180 -12.63 -14.82 6.98
N PRO A 181 -13.63 -15.68 6.68
CA PRO A 181 -14.76 -15.25 5.85
C PRO A 181 -15.58 -14.13 6.49
N ALA A 182 -15.77 -14.16 7.82
CA ALA A 182 -16.48 -13.11 8.53
C ALA A 182 -15.67 -11.80 8.55
N VAL A 183 -14.36 -11.87 8.76
CA VAL A 183 -13.48 -10.69 8.72
C VAL A 183 -13.36 -10.12 7.30
N GLU A 184 -13.38 -10.96 6.26
CA GLU A 184 -13.46 -10.52 4.87
C GLU A 184 -14.73 -9.71 4.63
N GLN A 185 -15.89 -10.23 5.07
CA GLN A 185 -17.17 -9.53 4.93
C GLN A 185 -17.18 -8.18 5.67
N LEU A 186 -16.62 -8.13 6.88
CA LEU A 186 -16.51 -6.86 7.63
C LEU A 186 -15.65 -5.82 6.88
N ASN A 187 -14.50 -6.23 6.33
CA ASN A 187 -13.68 -5.33 5.51
C ASN A 187 -14.43 -4.82 4.29
N ARG A 188 -15.19 -5.70 3.63
CA ARG A 188 -16.03 -5.35 2.47
C ARG A 188 -17.12 -4.33 2.84
N ASP A 189 -17.83 -4.57 3.94
CA ASP A 189 -18.90 -3.70 4.42
C ASP A 189 -18.37 -2.30 4.74
N ILE A 190 -17.29 -2.20 5.52
CA ILE A 190 -16.68 -0.92 5.87
C ILE A 190 -16.13 -0.21 4.62
N ARG A 191 -15.51 -0.94 3.68
CA ARG A 191 -15.06 -0.35 2.40
C ARG A 191 -16.22 0.33 1.69
N LEU A 192 -17.34 -0.38 1.48
CA LEU A 192 -18.50 0.16 0.76
C LEU A 192 -19.08 1.38 1.47
N SER A 193 -19.17 1.35 2.80
CA SER A 193 -19.60 2.52 3.59
C SER A 193 -18.67 3.72 3.44
N LEU A 194 -17.35 3.50 3.39
CA LEU A 194 -16.36 4.57 3.21
C LEU A 194 -16.36 5.11 1.77
N GLU A 195 -16.59 4.27 0.77
CA GLU A 195 -16.75 4.69 -0.63
C GLU A 195 -17.98 5.59 -0.80
N HIS A 196 -19.09 5.27 -0.13
CA HIS A 196 -20.31 6.08 -0.16
C HIS A 196 -20.07 7.51 0.33
N VAL A 197 -19.23 7.70 1.36
CA VAL A 197 -18.83 9.03 1.88
C VAL A 197 -17.60 9.62 1.16
N LYS A 198 -17.21 9.05 0.01
CA LYS A 198 -16.06 9.47 -0.82
C LYS A 198 -14.70 9.44 -0.09
N SER A 199 -14.58 8.61 0.94
CA SER A 199 -13.31 8.40 1.68
C SER A 199 -12.47 7.31 1.01
N PHE A 200 -12.09 7.53 -0.25
CA PHE A 200 -11.44 6.50 -1.09
C PHE A 200 -10.08 6.05 -0.56
N SER A 201 -9.31 6.94 0.07
CA SER A 201 -8.01 6.57 0.65
C SER A 201 -8.16 5.55 1.79
N LYS A 202 -9.13 5.74 2.70
CA LYS A 202 -9.39 4.77 3.78
C LYS A 202 -10.04 3.51 3.23
N ALA A 203 -11.02 3.64 2.34
CA ALA A 203 -11.68 2.50 1.71
C ALA A 203 -10.69 1.54 1.03
N ASN A 204 -9.64 2.09 0.40
CA ASN A 204 -8.59 1.29 -0.22
C ASN A 204 -7.82 0.43 0.80
N ASP A 205 -7.60 0.89 2.02
CA ASP A 205 -6.93 0.07 3.04
C ASP A 205 -7.80 -1.15 3.42
N PHE A 206 -9.12 -0.97 3.50
CA PHE A 206 -10.07 -2.07 3.71
C PHE A 206 -10.20 -2.98 2.48
N TYR A 207 -10.04 -2.46 1.26
CA TYR A 207 -9.91 -3.28 0.05
C TYR A 207 -8.71 -4.23 0.14
N VAL A 208 -7.56 -3.72 0.59
CA VAL A 208 -6.37 -4.57 0.85
C VAL A 208 -6.69 -5.62 1.90
N GLY A 209 -7.36 -5.25 2.99
CA GLY A 209 -7.79 -6.19 4.04
C GLY A 209 -8.73 -7.30 3.55
N GLU A 210 -9.72 -6.96 2.72
CA GLU A 210 -10.62 -7.93 2.09
C GLU A 210 -9.83 -8.97 1.29
N ILE A 211 -8.94 -8.53 0.39
CA ILE A 211 -8.19 -9.45 -0.47
C ILE A 211 -7.15 -10.24 0.32
N ASP A 212 -6.50 -9.64 1.32
CA ASP A 212 -5.58 -10.37 2.19
C ASP A 212 -6.31 -11.45 3.00
N CYS A 213 -7.54 -11.20 3.46
CA CYS A 213 -8.37 -12.22 4.11
C CYS A 213 -8.69 -13.36 3.15
N ARG A 214 -9.17 -13.05 1.93
CA ARG A 214 -9.47 -14.06 0.89
C ARG A 214 -8.24 -14.89 0.52
N ARG A 215 -7.07 -14.26 0.38
CA ARG A 215 -5.80 -14.94 0.08
C ARG A 215 -5.40 -15.90 1.20
N ARG A 216 -5.61 -15.52 2.46
CA ARG A 216 -5.25 -16.34 3.64
C ARG A 216 -6.19 -17.50 3.90
N GLN A 217 -7.37 -17.54 3.26
CA GLN A 217 -8.26 -18.70 3.26
C GLN A 217 -7.74 -19.85 2.38
N LEU A 218 -6.75 -19.58 1.52
CA LEU A 218 -6.15 -20.60 0.66
C LEU A 218 -5.08 -21.39 1.41
N SER A 219 -4.76 -22.59 0.89
CA SER A 219 -3.60 -23.36 1.38
C SER A 219 -2.31 -22.56 1.22
N PHE A 220 -1.31 -22.82 2.06
CA PHE A 220 -0.06 -22.04 2.12
C PHE A 220 0.55 -21.76 0.73
N LEU A 221 0.73 -22.79 -0.11
CA LEU A 221 1.31 -22.61 -1.46
C LEU A 221 0.44 -21.71 -2.36
N LYS A 222 -0.88 -21.83 -2.28
CA LYS A 222 -1.81 -20.98 -3.03
C LYS A 222 -1.83 -19.56 -2.47
N ALA A 223 -1.76 -19.40 -1.16
CA ALA A 223 -1.77 -18.09 -0.50
C ALA A 223 -0.54 -17.24 -0.86
N TYR A 224 0.60 -17.86 -1.24
CA TYR A 224 1.85 -17.12 -1.49
C TYR A 224 2.36 -17.17 -2.93
N PHE A 225 2.09 -18.24 -3.70
CA PHE A 225 2.73 -18.42 -5.02
C PHE A 225 1.76 -18.75 -6.14
N LEU A 226 0.79 -19.65 -5.89
CA LEU A 226 0.01 -20.30 -6.96
C LEU A 226 -1.39 -19.68 -7.18
N SER A 227 -1.68 -18.50 -6.63
CA SER A 227 -2.98 -17.86 -6.79
C SER A 227 -2.89 -16.46 -7.39
N ILE A 228 -3.94 -16.07 -8.12
CA ILE A 228 -4.07 -14.72 -8.69
C ILE A 228 -3.95 -13.63 -7.62
N PRO A 229 -4.58 -13.74 -6.42
CA PRO A 229 -4.37 -12.76 -5.35
C PRO A 229 -2.93 -12.68 -4.87
N ALA A 230 -2.20 -13.80 -4.80
CA ALA A 230 -0.80 -13.78 -4.41
C ALA A 230 0.07 -13.06 -5.46
N LEU A 231 -0.13 -13.39 -6.74
CA LEU A 231 0.57 -12.73 -7.84
C LEU A 231 0.26 -11.22 -7.88
N TYR A 232 -1.01 -10.84 -7.69
CA TYR A 232 -1.43 -9.44 -7.68
C TYR A 232 -0.81 -8.66 -6.50
N LYS A 233 -0.62 -9.31 -5.34
CA LYS A 233 0.12 -8.73 -4.21
C LYS A 233 1.59 -8.46 -4.56
N VAL A 234 2.26 -9.44 -5.17
CA VAL A 234 3.68 -9.35 -5.53
C VAL A 234 3.90 -8.28 -6.61
N LEU A 235 3.03 -8.23 -7.62
CA LEU A 235 3.20 -7.34 -8.77
C LEU A 235 2.90 -5.87 -8.43
N SER A 236 1.86 -5.58 -7.65
CA SER A 236 1.40 -4.20 -7.45
C SER A 236 0.83 -3.89 -6.08
N ASP A 237 0.95 -4.80 -5.13
CA ASP A 237 0.34 -4.69 -3.80
C ASP A 237 -1.18 -4.46 -3.90
N TYR A 238 -1.85 -5.27 -4.72
CA TYR A 238 -3.26 -5.12 -5.04
C TYR A 238 -3.61 -3.81 -5.76
N GLY A 239 -2.70 -3.32 -6.61
CA GLY A 239 -2.88 -2.07 -7.36
C GLY A 239 -2.62 -0.82 -6.52
N THR A 240 -2.11 -0.96 -5.29
CA THR A 240 -1.86 0.20 -4.42
C THR A 240 -0.51 0.86 -4.65
N SER A 241 0.43 0.15 -5.28
CA SER A 241 1.75 0.66 -5.65
C SER A 241 1.97 0.60 -7.16
N ALA A 242 2.05 1.77 -7.81
CA ALA A 242 2.44 1.88 -9.22
C ALA A 242 3.94 1.67 -9.44
N LEU A 243 4.78 1.87 -8.42
CA LEU A 243 6.23 1.69 -8.53
C LEU A 243 6.61 0.21 -8.68
N ARG A 244 5.94 -0.70 -7.95
CA ARG A 244 6.24 -2.14 -8.02
C ARG A 244 6.13 -2.73 -9.43
N PRO A 245 5.02 -2.54 -10.19
CA PRO A 245 4.93 -3.11 -11.53
C PRO A 245 5.91 -2.46 -12.51
N CYS A 246 6.26 -1.18 -12.34
CA CYS A 246 7.36 -0.56 -13.09
C CYS A 246 8.70 -1.26 -12.82
N LEU A 247 9.04 -1.51 -11.55
CA LEU A 247 10.27 -2.21 -11.19
C LEU A 247 10.29 -3.63 -11.76
N TRP A 248 9.16 -4.35 -11.71
CA TRP A 248 9.03 -5.65 -12.35
C TRP A 248 9.23 -5.58 -13.87
N PHE A 249 8.67 -4.57 -14.53
CA PHE A 249 8.86 -4.36 -15.97
C PHE A 249 10.34 -4.21 -16.32
N PHE A 250 11.08 -3.36 -15.61
CA PHE A 250 12.53 -3.21 -15.83
C PHE A 250 13.30 -4.47 -15.47
N PHE A 251 12.96 -5.14 -14.37
CA PHE A 251 13.59 -6.40 -13.97
C PHE A 251 13.45 -7.47 -15.07
N PHE A 252 12.23 -7.67 -15.58
CA PHE A 252 11.98 -8.62 -16.66
C PHE A 252 12.65 -8.19 -17.97
N GLY A 253 12.73 -6.89 -18.26
CA GLY A 253 13.50 -6.38 -19.41
C GLY A 253 14.98 -6.72 -19.32
N CYS A 254 15.60 -6.51 -18.16
CA CYS A 254 17.00 -6.89 -17.91
C CYS A 254 17.19 -8.41 -17.93
N LEU A 255 16.25 -9.18 -17.36
CA LEU A 255 16.30 -10.64 -17.37
C LEU A 255 16.24 -11.18 -18.79
N HIS A 256 15.33 -10.65 -19.63
CA HIS A 256 15.24 -11.02 -21.04
C HIS A 256 16.55 -10.70 -21.77
N ALA A 257 17.09 -9.49 -21.58
CA ALA A 257 18.36 -9.08 -22.19
C ALA A 257 19.53 -10.01 -21.80
N ALA A 258 19.58 -10.42 -20.53
CA ALA A 258 20.60 -11.34 -20.01
C ALA A 258 20.45 -12.77 -20.59
N ILE A 259 19.22 -13.26 -20.75
CA ILE A 259 18.98 -14.58 -21.38
C ILE A 259 19.36 -14.52 -22.86
N ILE A 260 18.97 -13.47 -23.58
CA ILE A 260 19.37 -13.25 -24.97
C ILE A 260 20.90 -13.16 -25.10
N ALA A 261 21.58 -12.48 -24.17
CA ALA A 261 23.05 -12.40 -24.16
C ALA A 261 23.71 -13.77 -24.05
N LYS A 262 23.11 -14.70 -23.29
CA LYS A 262 23.62 -16.08 -23.13
C LYS A 262 23.31 -16.97 -24.33
N LEU A 263 22.10 -16.83 -24.90
CA LEU A 263 21.69 -17.61 -26.07
C LEU A 263 22.35 -17.11 -27.36
N PHE A 264 22.77 -15.84 -27.38
CA PHE A 264 23.50 -15.21 -28.47
C PHE A 264 24.75 -14.49 -27.94
N PRO A 265 25.81 -15.25 -27.63
CA PRO A 265 27.12 -14.65 -27.45
C PRO A 265 27.53 -14.08 -28.81
N LEU A 266 27.57 -12.75 -28.93
CA LEU A 266 28.29 -12.12 -30.02
C LEU A 266 29.73 -12.60 -29.90
N ASN A 267 30.23 -13.30 -30.91
CA ASN A 267 31.64 -13.65 -31.00
C ASN A 267 32.41 -12.34 -30.89
N VAL A 268 33.03 -12.10 -29.74
CA VAL A 268 34.08 -11.11 -29.65
C VAL A 268 35.23 -11.75 -30.40
N GLU A 269 35.39 -11.37 -31.67
CA GLU A 269 36.67 -11.57 -32.34
C GLU A 269 37.67 -10.70 -31.58
N ILE A 270 38.30 -11.30 -30.56
CA ILE A 270 39.48 -10.73 -29.92
C ILE A 270 40.63 -10.93 -30.90
N GLN A 271 40.58 -10.27 -32.06
CA GLN A 271 41.79 -9.98 -32.81
C GLN A 271 42.51 -8.89 -32.00
N ASP A 272 43.73 -9.20 -31.55
CA ASP A 272 44.67 -8.30 -30.87
C ASP A 272 44.49 -7.97 -29.37
N LEU A 273 44.29 -8.97 -28.50
CA LEU A 273 44.80 -8.89 -27.11
C LEU A 273 46.18 -9.55 -26.91
N GLY A 274 46.82 -10.04 -27.97
CA GLY A 274 48.16 -10.64 -27.91
C GLY A 274 49.32 -9.64 -27.91
N SER A 275 49.10 -8.41 -28.40
CA SER A 275 50.16 -7.41 -28.60
C SER A 275 50.35 -6.44 -27.41
N LEU A 276 49.45 -6.46 -26.42
CA LEU A 276 49.47 -5.54 -25.26
C LEU A 276 50.14 -6.13 -24.00
N HIS A 277 50.76 -7.32 -24.09
CA HIS A 277 51.36 -7.98 -22.92
C HIS A 277 52.78 -7.50 -22.55
N GLN A 278 53.38 -6.55 -23.28
CA GLN A 278 54.82 -6.25 -23.15
C GLN A 278 55.18 -4.97 -22.38
N ASN A 279 54.23 -4.11 -22.00
CA ASN A 279 54.53 -2.92 -21.19
C ASN A 279 53.69 -2.88 -19.92
N ARG A 280 54.09 -3.68 -18.92
CA ARG A 280 53.59 -3.59 -17.56
C ARG A 280 54.28 -2.45 -16.80
N SER A 281 53.62 -1.31 -16.71
CA SER A 281 53.91 -0.26 -15.73
C SER A 281 52.61 0.19 -15.04
N PHE A 282 52.33 -0.45 -13.89
CA PHE A 282 51.86 0.10 -12.61
C PHE A 282 50.88 1.31 -12.52
N LEU A 283 50.04 1.57 -13.53
CA LEU A 283 48.93 2.56 -13.46
C LEU A 283 47.63 2.02 -14.11
N LEU A 284 47.35 0.74 -13.93
CA LEU A 284 46.33 -0.02 -14.70
C LEU A 284 45.16 -0.51 -13.83
N PHE A 285 44.50 0.39 -13.11
CA PHE A 285 43.13 0.11 -12.61
C PHE A 285 42.09 1.06 -13.20
N ASP A 286 42.47 2.29 -13.59
CA ASP A 286 41.51 3.25 -14.15
C ASP A 286 41.26 3.09 -15.66
N THR A 287 42.22 2.64 -16.46
CA THR A 287 42.07 2.63 -17.94
C THR A 287 41.49 1.32 -18.49
N TYR A 288 41.80 0.19 -17.87
CA TYR A 288 41.34 -1.12 -18.34
C TYR A 288 39.84 -1.34 -18.09
N GLU A 289 39.33 -0.93 -16.92
CA GLU A 289 37.89 -1.01 -16.62
C GLU A 289 37.07 -0.08 -17.50
N LEU A 290 37.55 1.15 -17.77
CA LEU A 290 36.89 2.08 -18.69
C LEU A 290 36.84 1.55 -20.13
N SER A 291 37.93 0.97 -20.64
CA SER A 291 37.94 0.37 -21.98
C SER A 291 37.03 -0.86 -22.11
N ALA A 292 36.92 -1.67 -21.04
CA ALA A 292 36.02 -2.81 -21.00
C ALA A 292 34.55 -2.37 -20.97
N ILE A 293 34.25 -1.30 -20.22
CA ILE A 293 32.92 -0.67 -20.21
C ILE A 293 32.57 -0.12 -21.59
N ASP A 294 33.49 0.56 -22.26
CA ASP A 294 33.25 1.14 -23.59
C ASP A 294 32.95 0.10 -24.68
N HIS A 295 33.47 -1.13 -24.53
CA HIS A 295 33.15 -2.24 -25.45
C HIS A 295 31.91 -3.05 -25.05
N VAL A 296 31.66 -3.24 -23.75
CA VAL A 296 30.54 -4.06 -23.25
C VAL A 296 29.22 -3.27 -23.20
N TRP A 297 29.29 -1.96 -22.91
CA TRP A 297 28.11 -1.12 -22.74
C TRP A 297 27.25 -0.98 -24.00
N PRO A 298 27.81 -0.74 -25.21
CA PRO A 298 27.01 -0.67 -26.43
C PRO A 298 26.22 -1.97 -26.67
N GLN A 299 26.85 -3.13 -26.44
CA GLN A 299 26.21 -4.44 -26.63
C GLN A 299 25.13 -4.72 -25.59
N ALA A 300 25.37 -4.35 -24.33
CA ALA A 300 24.39 -4.49 -23.26
C ALA A 300 23.17 -3.57 -23.50
N ARG A 301 23.42 -2.32 -23.89
CA ARG A 301 22.39 -1.32 -24.26
C ARG A 301 21.52 -1.84 -25.38
N ASP A 302 22.14 -2.35 -26.43
CA ASP A 302 21.50 -2.86 -27.64
C ASP A 302 20.56 -4.05 -27.35
N ARG A 303 21.04 -5.01 -26.54
CA ARG A 303 20.21 -6.14 -26.07
C ARG A 303 19.07 -5.70 -25.16
N LEU A 304 19.29 -4.68 -24.34
CA LEU A 304 18.26 -4.10 -23.49
C LEU A 304 17.20 -3.36 -24.33
N LEU A 305 17.61 -2.60 -25.35
CA LEU A 305 16.71 -1.94 -26.29
C LEU A 305 15.85 -2.96 -27.05
N TYR A 306 16.47 -4.04 -27.55
CA TYR A 306 15.74 -5.15 -28.14
C TYR A 306 14.70 -5.74 -27.17
N SER A 307 15.11 -6.00 -25.93
CA SER A 307 14.24 -6.57 -24.90
C SER A 307 13.06 -5.66 -24.56
N LEU A 308 13.30 -4.35 -24.50
CA LEU A 308 12.23 -3.36 -24.32
C LEU A 308 11.27 -3.38 -25.51
N GLN A 309 11.76 -3.44 -26.75
CA GLN A 309 10.90 -3.54 -27.94
C GLN A 309 10.05 -4.80 -27.95
N VAL A 310 10.59 -5.94 -27.50
CA VAL A 310 9.85 -7.20 -27.33
C VAL A 310 8.71 -6.99 -26.33
N MET A 311 9.03 -6.45 -25.16
CA MET A 311 8.07 -6.26 -24.07
C MET A 311 7.02 -5.16 -24.36
N THR A 312 7.31 -4.21 -25.26
CA THR A 312 6.37 -3.15 -25.65
C THR A 312 5.65 -3.43 -26.97
N LEU A 313 5.84 -4.61 -27.57
CA LEU A 313 5.27 -4.99 -28.87
C LEU A 313 5.69 -4.05 -30.03
N GLN A 314 6.90 -3.49 -29.95
CA GLN A 314 7.45 -2.57 -30.96
C GLN A 314 8.43 -3.24 -31.94
N GLN A 315 8.55 -4.57 -31.90
CA GLN A 315 9.39 -5.32 -32.83
C GLN A 315 8.99 -5.02 -34.29
N GLY A 316 9.98 -4.70 -35.13
CA GLY A 316 9.79 -4.41 -36.56
C GLY A 316 9.37 -2.97 -36.91
N ARG A 317 9.10 -2.10 -35.92
CA ARG A 317 8.83 -0.66 -36.14
C ARG A 317 10.02 0.24 -35.80
N SER A 318 11.02 -0.30 -35.11
CA SER A 318 12.20 0.42 -34.65
C SER A 318 13.33 0.38 -35.69
N VAL A 319 14.14 1.44 -35.70
CA VAL A 319 15.37 1.54 -36.51
C VAL A 319 16.40 0.48 -36.12
N TYR A 320 16.29 -0.10 -34.92
CA TYR A 320 17.21 -1.10 -34.39
C TYR A 320 16.62 -2.51 -34.52
N THR A 321 17.12 -3.26 -35.50
CA THR A 321 16.84 -4.70 -35.69
C THR A 321 18.15 -5.47 -35.52
N PRO A 322 18.43 -6.00 -34.32
CA PRO A 322 19.62 -6.84 -34.17
C PRO A 322 19.43 -8.11 -35.01
N GLU A 323 20.50 -8.58 -35.64
CA GLU A 323 20.56 -9.86 -36.36
C GLU A 323 20.49 -11.02 -35.34
N VAL A 324 19.31 -11.20 -34.74
CA VAL A 324 19.06 -12.28 -33.80
C VAL A 324 18.69 -13.52 -34.62
N PRO A 325 19.42 -14.64 -34.49
CA PRO A 325 19.15 -15.83 -35.28
C PRO A 325 17.74 -16.35 -35.00
N ALA A 326 17.04 -16.73 -36.06
CA ALA A 326 15.71 -17.33 -35.98
C ALA A 326 15.81 -18.73 -35.36
N SER A 327 15.79 -18.81 -34.04
CA SER A 327 15.71 -20.07 -33.29
C SER A 327 14.36 -20.19 -32.59
N ALA A 328 13.85 -21.42 -32.52
CA ALA A 328 12.59 -21.72 -31.82
C ALA A 328 12.64 -21.30 -30.34
N ALA A 329 13.81 -21.42 -29.70
CA ALA A 329 14.02 -21.01 -28.31
C ALA A 329 13.86 -19.49 -28.12
N ILE A 330 14.44 -18.68 -29.02
CA ILE A 330 14.30 -17.21 -28.98
C ILE A 330 12.87 -16.80 -29.34
N GLY A 331 12.24 -17.48 -30.31
CA GLY A 331 10.83 -17.24 -30.65
C GLY A 331 9.91 -17.48 -29.45
N PHE A 332 10.08 -18.60 -28.74
CA PHE A 332 9.32 -18.90 -27.53
C PHE A 332 9.59 -17.88 -26.41
N LEU A 333 10.86 -17.53 -26.18
CA LEU A 333 11.24 -16.53 -25.17
C LEU A 333 10.57 -15.18 -25.48
N ASN A 334 10.67 -14.71 -26.72
CA ASN A 334 10.04 -13.47 -27.16
C ASN A 334 8.52 -13.51 -26.92
N LEU A 335 7.85 -14.61 -27.25
CA LEU A 335 6.41 -14.78 -27.02
C LEU A 335 6.05 -14.60 -25.54
N VAL A 336 6.80 -15.22 -24.62
CA VAL A 336 6.57 -15.07 -23.18
C VAL A 336 6.68 -13.61 -22.73
N PHE A 337 7.72 -12.90 -23.17
CA PHE A 337 7.94 -11.51 -22.76
C PHE A 337 7.03 -10.52 -23.49
N GLN A 338 6.54 -10.84 -24.69
CA GLN A 338 5.50 -10.11 -25.40
C GLN A 338 4.13 -10.20 -24.71
N ILE A 339 3.84 -11.27 -23.97
CA ILE A 339 2.63 -11.36 -23.15
C ILE A 339 2.83 -10.63 -21.82
N LEU A 340 3.99 -10.85 -21.18
CA LEU A 340 4.30 -10.32 -19.85
C LEU A 340 4.42 -8.79 -19.84
N GLY A 341 5.05 -8.20 -20.86
CA GLY A 341 5.27 -6.76 -20.95
C GLY A 341 3.98 -5.93 -20.94
N PRO A 342 3.03 -6.16 -21.88
CA PRO A 342 1.73 -5.50 -21.89
C PRO A 342 0.92 -5.74 -20.61
N ALA A 343 0.99 -6.95 -20.03
CA ALA A 343 0.32 -7.24 -18.76
C ALA A 343 0.86 -6.36 -17.61
N LEU A 344 2.18 -6.19 -17.52
CA LEU A 344 2.80 -5.32 -16.52
C LEU A 344 2.48 -3.83 -16.76
N ILE A 345 2.43 -3.40 -18.02
CA ILE A 345 2.00 -2.04 -18.39
C ILE A 345 0.54 -1.82 -17.97
N ALA A 346 -0.36 -2.77 -18.24
CA ALA A 346 -1.76 -2.69 -17.83
C ALA A 346 -1.92 -2.63 -16.31
N VAL A 347 -1.17 -3.45 -15.56
CA VAL A 347 -1.17 -3.39 -14.08
C VAL A 347 -0.62 -2.06 -13.57
N THR A 348 0.40 -1.50 -14.21
CA THR A 348 0.93 -0.17 -13.89
C THR A 348 -0.12 0.92 -14.11
N ALA A 349 -0.79 0.91 -15.27
CA ALA A 349 -1.85 1.86 -15.59
C ALA A 349 -3.02 1.76 -14.60
N LEU A 350 -3.41 0.54 -14.21
CA LEU A 350 -4.43 0.30 -13.19
C LEU A 350 -4.01 0.88 -11.83
N ALA A 351 -2.77 0.63 -11.40
CA ALA A 351 -2.26 1.15 -10.14
C ALA A 351 -2.19 2.69 -10.11
N LEU A 352 -1.79 3.31 -11.23
CA LEU A 352 -1.81 4.77 -11.38
C LEU A 352 -3.23 5.33 -11.29
N ARG A 353 -4.20 4.69 -11.96
CA ARG A 353 -5.62 5.09 -11.88
C ARG A 353 -6.15 5.04 -10.44
N VAL A 354 -5.79 4.00 -9.69
CA VAL A 354 -6.17 3.86 -8.28
C VAL A 354 -5.51 4.95 -7.44
N GLN A 355 -4.24 5.28 -7.68
CA GLN A 355 -3.56 6.36 -6.95
C GLN A 355 -4.14 7.74 -7.23
N ILE A 356 -4.53 8.02 -8.49
CA ILE A 356 -5.17 9.28 -8.87
C ILE A 356 -6.52 9.44 -8.16
N ARG A 357 -7.33 8.37 -8.09
CA ARG A 357 -8.63 8.40 -7.37
C ARG A 357 -8.53 8.66 -5.86
N ARG A 358 -7.33 8.56 -5.27
CA ARG A 358 -7.12 8.82 -3.83
C ARG A 358 -6.87 10.29 -3.52
N PHE A 359 -6.45 11.07 -4.51
CA PHE A 359 -6.30 12.52 -4.42
C PHE A 359 -7.60 13.18 -4.89
#